data_AF-A0AAU5DIM4-F1
#
_entry.id   AF-A0AAU5DIM4-F1
#
_cell.length_a   1.000
_cell.length_b   1.000
_cell.length_c   1.000
_cell.angle_alpha   90.00
_cell.angle_beta   90.00
_cell.angle_gamma   90.00
#
_symmetry.space_group_name_H-M   'P 1'
#
loop_
_entity.id
_entity.type
_entity.pdbx_description
1 polymer ?
#
loop_
_entity_poly.entity_id
_entity_poly.type
_entity_poly.pdbx_seq_one_letter_code
_entity_poly.pdbx_strand_id
1 'polypeptide(L)'
;MTYETDLAAAKRARRAWTCSCGADNPPTYDACHDCQRPSWTCANCGTVNATVWSHCQECDGAIPAEILGDREEGFEMTWEEHTALQVGPRRVGGRYDHGDSGSEYEVLAIDRGPRESWPSWQITVRGADGQVREHCTGWDSRRDRIVAQAPADVTVVSIGRLHDEDQDQGEWADVLQRATIALDLREHFRDPHAISADLRHLTAHDQVVRDTVMDTPGVREVLAATALQVQGYLAGPKTAPITVVTQCAGGRHRAATTAMALRAVVAGDVEQAATYGLTDAAKAFTTRGLSVDLVHRDLDKDVVDR
;
A
#
# COMPACT_ATOMS: atom_id res chain seq x y z
N MET A 1 -30.10 -20.85 -3.61
CA MET A 1 -29.93 -21.03 -5.07
C MET A 1 -28.43 -21.18 -5.31
N THR A 2 -27.97 -22.15 -6.10
CA THR A 2 -26.51 -22.27 -6.36
C THR A 2 -26.09 -21.24 -7.41
N TYR A 3 -24.80 -20.89 -7.44
CA TYR A 3 -24.23 -19.98 -8.44
C TYR A 3 -24.57 -20.44 -9.87
N GLU A 4 -24.40 -21.73 -10.16
CA GLU A 4 -24.65 -22.29 -11.49
C GLU A 4 -26.13 -22.19 -11.89
N THR A 5 -27.03 -22.36 -10.92
CA THR A 5 -28.47 -22.26 -11.13
C THR A 5 -28.88 -20.82 -11.42
N ASP A 6 -28.33 -19.87 -10.68
CA ASP A 6 -28.59 -18.43 -10.84
C ASP A 6 -27.98 -17.90 -12.15
N LEU A 7 -26.72 -18.25 -12.44
CA LEU A 7 -26.06 -17.92 -13.70
C LEU A 7 -26.83 -18.46 -14.90
N ALA A 8 -27.30 -19.71 -14.85
CA ALA A 8 -28.11 -20.27 -15.92
C ALA A 8 -29.44 -19.52 -16.10
N ALA A 9 -30.08 -19.08 -15.01
CA ALA A 9 -31.29 -18.26 -15.07
C ALA A 9 -31.02 -16.85 -15.64
N ALA A 10 -29.93 -16.21 -15.22
CA ALA A 10 -29.49 -14.92 -15.72
C ALA A 10 -29.15 -14.96 -17.22
N LYS A 11 -28.45 -16.00 -17.67
CA LYS A 11 -28.14 -16.22 -19.11
C LYS A 11 -29.42 -16.39 -19.94
N ARG A 12 -30.38 -17.20 -19.47
CA ARG A 12 -31.69 -17.33 -20.14
C ARG A 12 -32.44 -16.01 -20.24
N ALA A 13 -32.35 -15.18 -19.21
CA ALA A 13 -32.97 -13.87 -19.16
C ALA A 13 -32.14 -12.75 -19.85
N ARG A 14 -30.95 -13.05 -20.38
CA ARG A 14 -29.97 -12.07 -20.90
C ARG A 14 -29.65 -10.94 -19.91
N ARG A 15 -29.49 -11.29 -18.63
CA ARG A 15 -29.13 -10.37 -17.55
C ARG A 15 -27.79 -10.70 -16.89
N ALA A 16 -27.04 -11.65 -17.43
CA ALA A 16 -25.69 -11.94 -16.97
C ALA A 16 -24.74 -10.82 -17.38
N TRP A 17 -23.77 -10.48 -16.54
CA TRP A 17 -22.72 -9.53 -16.85
C TRP A 17 -21.39 -10.25 -17.05
N THR A 18 -20.61 -9.79 -18.02
CA THR A 18 -19.31 -10.40 -18.35
C THR A 18 -18.20 -9.63 -17.65
N CYS A 19 -17.44 -10.34 -16.83
CA CYS A 19 -16.26 -9.79 -16.19
C CYS A 19 -15.11 -9.66 -17.20
N SER A 20 -14.19 -8.72 -16.93
CA SER A 20 -12.93 -8.57 -17.68
C SER A 20 -12.02 -9.81 -17.72
N CYS A 21 -12.24 -10.81 -16.84
CA CYS A 21 -11.53 -12.10 -16.93
C CYS A 21 -12.16 -13.08 -17.93
N GLY A 22 -13.30 -12.72 -18.54
CA GLY A 22 -14.06 -13.56 -19.48
C GLY A 22 -15.18 -14.38 -18.84
N ALA A 23 -15.30 -14.39 -17.51
CA ALA A 23 -16.37 -15.10 -16.80
C ALA A 23 -17.69 -14.33 -16.83
N ASP A 24 -18.80 -15.04 -17.03
CA ASP A 24 -20.15 -14.48 -16.89
C ASP A 24 -20.65 -14.67 -15.46
N ASN A 25 -21.36 -13.67 -14.94
CA ASN A 25 -21.86 -13.68 -13.57
C ASN A 25 -23.34 -13.27 -13.55
N PRO A 26 -24.14 -13.82 -12.62
CA PRO A 26 -25.50 -13.36 -12.44
C PRO A 26 -25.51 -11.94 -11.83
N PRO A 27 -26.56 -11.14 -12.09
CA PRO A 27 -26.63 -9.74 -11.65
C PRO A 27 -26.83 -9.58 -10.13
N THR A 28 -27.11 -10.68 -9.44
CA THR A 28 -27.22 -10.79 -7.98
C THR A 28 -25.86 -10.78 -7.28
N TYR A 29 -24.75 -10.94 -8.02
CA TYR A 29 -23.40 -10.95 -7.49
C TYR A 29 -22.74 -9.59 -7.69
N ASP A 30 -22.20 -9.07 -6.59
CA ASP A 30 -21.44 -7.82 -6.50
C ASP A 30 -19.99 -7.97 -6.96
N ALA A 31 -19.45 -9.19 -6.98
CA ALA A 31 -18.13 -9.52 -7.51
C ALA A 31 -18.15 -10.73 -8.47
N CYS A 32 -17.13 -10.79 -9.34
CA CYS A 32 -16.94 -11.93 -10.23
C CYS A 32 -16.59 -13.18 -9.43
N HIS A 33 -17.30 -14.28 -9.69
CA HIS A 33 -17.10 -15.55 -8.99
C HIS A 33 -15.66 -16.08 -9.16
N ASP A 34 -15.08 -15.96 -10.35
CA ASP A 34 -13.77 -16.55 -10.66
C ASP A 34 -12.59 -15.72 -10.17
N CYS A 35 -12.65 -14.39 -10.33
CA CYS A 35 -11.51 -13.50 -10.05
C CYS A 35 -11.76 -12.48 -8.94
N GLN A 36 -12.93 -12.53 -8.30
CA GLN A 36 -13.33 -11.66 -7.18
C GLN A 36 -13.28 -10.16 -7.50
N ARG A 37 -13.24 -9.78 -8.79
CA ARG A 37 -13.29 -8.38 -9.21
C ARG A 37 -14.68 -7.81 -8.97
N PRO A 38 -14.79 -6.61 -8.37
CA PRO A 38 -16.08 -6.00 -8.10
C PRO A 38 -16.80 -5.58 -9.39
N SER A 39 -18.11 -5.44 -9.28
CA SER A 39 -19.02 -4.91 -10.29
C SER A 39 -19.74 -3.67 -9.78
N TRP A 40 -20.40 -2.93 -10.66
CA TRP A 40 -21.27 -1.81 -10.31
C TRP A 40 -22.55 -1.87 -11.12
N THR A 41 -23.65 -1.39 -10.54
CA THR A 41 -24.94 -1.31 -11.23
C THR A 41 -25.13 0.07 -11.82
N CYS A 42 -25.42 0.15 -13.12
CA CYS A 42 -25.72 1.41 -13.78
C CYS A 42 -27.01 2.02 -13.24
N ALA A 43 -26.93 3.24 -12.69
CA ALA A 43 -28.10 3.94 -12.20
C ALA A 43 -29.10 4.32 -13.30
N ASN A 44 -28.64 4.47 -14.54
CA ASN A 44 -29.51 4.87 -15.65
C ASN A 44 -30.37 3.72 -16.19
N CYS A 45 -29.80 2.52 -16.32
CA CYS A 45 -30.50 1.38 -16.94
C CYS A 45 -30.54 0.10 -16.08
N GLY A 46 -29.90 0.08 -14.91
CA GLY A 46 -29.84 -1.08 -14.02
C GLY A 46 -28.88 -2.19 -14.48
N THR A 47 -28.12 -2.00 -15.57
CA THR A 47 -27.14 -2.99 -16.04
C THR A 47 -25.97 -3.11 -15.07
N VAL A 48 -25.60 -4.34 -14.68
CA VAL A 48 -24.40 -4.60 -13.90
C VAL A 48 -23.19 -4.65 -14.84
N ASN A 49 -22.15 -3.89 -14.54
CA ASN A 49 -20.92 -3.78 -15.34
C ASN A 49 -19.71 -4.10 -14.46
N ALA A 50 -18.61 -4.53 -15.07
CA ALA A 50 -17.35 -4.67 -14.34
C ALA A 50 -16.78 -3.29 -13.94
N THR A 51 -16.18 -3.18 -12.76
CA THR A 51 -15.57 -1.92 -12.22
C THR A 51 -14.46 -1.32 -13.07
N VAL A 52 -13.89 -2.08 -14.01
CA VAL A 52 -12.88 -1.55 -14.94
C VAL A 52 -13.48 -0.63 -16.02
N TRP A 53 -14.81 -0.58 -16.16
CA TRP A 53 -15.51 0.26 -17.13
C TRP A 53 -16.01 1.53 -16.47
N SER A 54 -15.64 2.68 -17.03
CA SER A 54 -16.11 4.01 -16.60
C SER A 54 -17.49 4.40 -17.16
N HIS A 55 -18.03 3.59 -18.07
CA HIS A 55 -19.31 3.78 -18.74
C HIS A 55 -20.09 2.47 -18.79
N CYS A 56 -21.42 2.56 -18.83
CA CYS A 56 -22.28 1.41 -18.95
C CYS A 56 -22.21 0.82 -20.37
N GLN A 57 -21.99 -0.48 -20.49
CA GLN A 57 -21.93 -1.16 -21.79
C GLN A 57 -23.26 -1.18 -22.56
N GLU A 58 -24.39 -0.96 -21.88
CA GLU A 58 -25.72 -1.01 -22.50
C GLU A 58 -26.22 0.38 -22.92
N CYS A 59 -26.12 1.38 -22.04
CA CYS A 59 -26.70 2.70 -22.28
C CYS A 59 -25.66 3.82 -22.48
N ASP A 60 -24.37 3.47 -22.42
CA ASP A 60 -23.23 4.41 -22.47
C ASP A 60 -23.26 5.50 -21.37
N GLY A 61 -24.13 5.33 -20.37
CA GLY A 61 -24.21 6.22 -19.23
C GLY A 61 -22.90 6.19 -18.43
N ALA A 62 -22.26 7.34 -18.26
CA ALA A 62 -21.14 7.51 -17.35
C ALA A 62 -21.60 7.37 -15.90
N ILE A 63 -20.72 6.84 -15.04
CA ILE A 63 -20.95 6.84 -13.59
C ILE A 63 -20.51 8.20 -13.05
N PRO A 64 -21.38 8.96 -12.37
CA PRO A 64 -20.92 9.99 -11.45
C PRO A 64 -20.21 9.30 -10.28
N ALA A 65 -19.05 9.80 -9.87
CA ALA A 65 -18.33 9.29 -8.68
C ALA A 65 -19.22 9.28 -7.42
N GLU A 66 -20.23 10.15 -7.40
CA GLU A 66 -21.22 10.32 -6.34
C GLU A 66 -22.19 9.12 -6.20
N ILE A 67 -22.33 8.24 -7.20
CA ILE A 67 -23.20 7.05 -7.16
C ILE A 67 -22.48 5.81 -6.58
N LEU A 68 -21.16 5.90 -6.33
CA LEU A 68 -20.41 4.84 -5.64
C LEU A 68 -20.77 4.69 -4.14
N GLY A 69 -21.79 5.39 -3.62
CA GLY A 69 -22.01 5.55 -2.18
C GLY A 69 -23.45 5.40 -1.69
N ASP A 70 -24.22 4.41 -2.15
CA ASP A 70 -25.51 4.12 -1.48
C ASP A 70 -25.98 2.66 -1.64
N ARG A 71 -25.31 1.70 -0.98
CA ARG A 71 -25.92 0.43 -0.51
C ARG A 71 -25.23 -0.10 0.76
N GLU A 72 -26.06 -0.48 1.74
CA GLU A 72 -25.70 -0.89 3.12
C GLU A 72 -24.79 -2.12 3.28
N GLU A 73 -24.42 -2.86 2.23
CA GLU A 73 -23.55 -4.04 2.36
C GLU A 73 -22.70 -4.21 1.08
N GLY A 74 -21.49 -3.65 1.08
CA GLY A 74 -20.49 -3.86 0.03
C GLY A 74 -19.26 -3.00 0.30
N PHE A 75 -18.06 -3.56 0.18
CA PHE A 75 -16.79 -2.88 0.50
C PHE A 75 -16.69 -1.51 -0.20
N GLU A 76 -16.76 -0.43 0.60
CA GLU A 76 -16.58 0.94 0.10
C GLU A 76 -15.10 1.18 -0.15
N MET A 77 -14.74 1.45 -1.40
CA MET A 77 -13.39 1.90 -1.74
C MET A 77 -13.35 3.41 -1.65
N THR A 78 -12.54 3.93 -0.75
CA THR A 78 -12.31 5.37 -0.57
C THR A 78 -11.75 6.01 -1.85
N TRP A 79 -11.88 7.33 -1.97
CA TRP A 79 -11.28 8.08 -3.08
C TRP A 79 -9.77 7.85 -3.18
N GLU A 80 -9.11 7.82 -2.04
CA GLU A 80 -7.68 7.56 -1.90
C GLU A 80 -7.31 6.17 -2.39
N GLU A 81 -8.05 5.12 -2.00
CA GLU A 81 -7.82 3.75 -2.46
C GLU A 81 -8.05 3.59 -3.95
N HIS A 82 -9.15 4.15 -4.47
CA HIS A 82 -9.44 4.14 -5.89
C HIS A 82 -8.30 4.81 -6.66
N THR A 83 -7.89 6.02 -6.25
CA THR A 83 -6.82 6.76 -6.92
C THR A 83 -5.48 6.03 -6.80
N ALA A 84 -5.18 5.40 -5.67
CA ALA A 84 -3.99 4.59 -5.49
C ALA A 84 -3.96 3.39 -6.45
N LEU A 85 -5.08 2.69 -6.66
CA LEU A 85 -5.19 1.63 -7.65
C LEU A 85 -4.97 2.15 -9.07
N GLN A 86 -5.54 3.30 -9.40
CA GLN A 86 -5.37 3.90 -10.72
C GLN A 86 -3.92 4.32 -10.96
N VAL A 87 -3.26 4.97 -10.00
CA VAL A 87 -1.84 5.33 -10.10
C VAL A 87 -0.95 4.08 -10.16
N GLY A 88 -1.32 3.02 -9.46
CA GLY A 88 -0.54 1.79 -9.40
C GLY A 88 0.85 2.02 -8.79
N PRO A 89 1.91 1.34 -9.27
CA PRO A 89 3.25 1.44 -8.70
C PRO A 89 3.97 2.75 -9.07
N ARG A 90 3.33 3.68 -9.79
CA ARG A 90 3.99 4.87 -10.32
C ARG A 90 4.39 5.84 -9.20
N ARG A 91 5.62 6.36 -9.30
CA ARG A 91 6.23 7.35 -8.40
C ARG A 91 6.83 8.48 -9.21
N VAL A 92 6.79 9.69 -8.66
CA VAL A 92 7.48 10.84 -9.24
C VAL A 92 8.99 10.54 -9.35
N GLY A 93 9.58 10.81 -10.51
CA GLY A 93 10.95 10.46 -10.89
C GLY A 93 11.13 9.03 -11.42
N GLY A 94 10.09 8.19 -11.38
CA GLY A 94 10.14 6.82 -11.89
C GLY A 94 9.96 6.78 -13.42
N ARG A 95 10.49 5.72 -14.04
CA ARG A 95 10.34 5.40 -15.46
C ARG A 95 9.54 4.13 -15.65
N TYR A 96 8.60 4.19 -16.59
CA TYR A 96 7.62 3.13 -16.85
C TYR A 96 7.43 2.95 -18.36
N ASP A 97 6.92 1.80 -18.75
CA ASP A 97 6.52 1.49 -20.13
C ASP A 97 5.03 1.17 -20.14
N HIS A 98 4.30 1.75 -21.09
CA HIS A 98 2.86 1.56 -21.27
C HIS A 98 2.51 0.29 -22.07
N GLY A 99 3.50 -0.48 -22.53
CA GLY A 99 3.38 -1.83 -23.11
C GLY A 99 2.78 -1.91 -24.53
N ASP A 100 1.69 -1.20 -24.83
CA ASP A 100 0.99 -1.26 -26.13
C ASP A 100 1.78 -0.60 -27.26
N SER A 101 2.55 0.43 -26.93
CA SER A 101 3.36 1.23 -27.87
C SER A 101 4.86 1.08 -27.64
N GLY A 102 5.29 0.34 -26.61
CA GLY A 102 6.68 0.32 -26.12
C GLY A 102 7.21 1.72 -25.76
N SER A 103 6.32 2.68 -25.51
CA SER A 103 6.70 4.07 -25.25
C SER A 103 6.97 4.24 -23.76
N GLU A 104 8.25 4.29 -23.43
CA GLU A 104 8.69 4.64 -22.09
C GLU A 104 8.32 6.09 -21.74
N TYR A 105 8.05 6.33 -20.47
CA TYR A 105 7.80 7.65 -19.92
C TYR A 105 8.36 7.79 -18.50
N GLU A 106 8.77 9.00 -18.16
CA GLU A 106 9.13 9.43 -16.81
C GLU A 106 7.94 10.14 -16.16
N VAL A 107 7.65 9.83 -14.90
CA VAL A 107 6.61 10.52 -14.13
C VAL A 107 7.20 11.76 -13.48
N LEU A 108 6.64 12.94 -13.80
CA LEU A 108 7.11 14.23 -13.29
C LEU A 108 6.27 14.73 -12.11
N ALA A 109 4.98 14.44 -12.09
CA ALA A 109 4.07 14.83 -11.01
C ALA A 109 2.86 13.87 -10.98
N ILE A 110 2.30 13.68 -9.79
CA ILE A 110 1.04 12.96 -9.57
C ILE A 110 0.14 13.86 -8.75
N ASP A 111 -0.94 14.34 -9.36
CA ASP A 111 -2.05 14.99 -8.68
C ASP A 111 -3.11 13.94 -8.38
N ARG A 112 -3.28 13.60 -7.09
CA ARG A 112 -4.24 12.59 -6.64
C ARG A 112 -5.67 13.16 -6.49
N GLY A 113 -5.87 14.45 -6.73
CA GLY A 113 -7.16 15.11 -6.53
C GLY A 113 -7.64 15.08 -5.06
N PRO A 114 -8.97 15.11 -4.83
CA PRO A 114 -10.03 15.22 -5.83
C PRO A 114 -10.01 16.60 -6.53
N ARG A 115 -10.41 16.63 -7.81
CA ARG A 115 -10.55 17.86 -8.60
C ARG A 115 -12.02 18.14 -8.91
N GLU A 116 -12.39 19.42 -8.98
CA GLU A 116 -13.76 19.86 -9.29
C GLU A 116 -14.21 19.52 -10.73
N SER A 117 -13.26 19.21 -11.62
CA SER A 117 -13.54 18.88 -13.02
C SER A 117 -12.73 17.66 -13.46
N TRP A 118 -13.21 17.00 -14.53
CA TRP A 118 -12.50 15.86 -15.11
C TRP A 118 -11.16 16.30 -15.75
N PRO A 119 -10.07 15.54 -15.57
CA PRO A 119 -10.01 14.29 -14.82
C PRO A 119 -9.87 14.54 -13.32
N SER A 120 -10.54 13.70 -12.52
CA SER A 120 -10.63 13.85 -11.06
C SER A 120 -9.30 13.58 -10.34
N TRP A 121 -8.33 12.95 -11.01
CA TRP A 121 -6.92 12.85 -10.67
C TRP A 121 -6.09 12.94 -11.97
N GLN A 122 -4.79 13.23 -11.89
CA GLN A 122 -3.94 13.40 -13.08
C GLN A 122 -2.48 13.04 -12.81
N ILE A 123 -1.78 12.54 -13.84
CA ILE A 123 -0.34 12.33 -13.84
C ILE A 123 0.29 13.16 -14.97
N THR A 124 1.38 13.84 -14.65
CA THR A 124 2.22 14.55 -15.63
C THR A 124 3.42 13.67 -15.94
N VAL A 125 3.60 13.33 -17.21
CA VAL A 125 4.65 12.43 -17.68
C VAL A 125 5.46 13.07 -18.80
N ARG A 126 6.72 12.66 -18.94
CA ARG A 126 7.58 12.96 -20.08
C ARG A 126 7.79 11.69 -20.88
N GLY A 127 7.32 11.68 -22.12
CA GLY A 127 7.54 10.54 -23.02
C GLY A 127 9.00 10.45 -23.49
N ALA A 128 9.37 9.31 -24.08
CA ALA A 128 10.66 9.13 -24.74
C ALA A 128 10.95 10.15 -25.86
N ASP A 129 9.89 10.77 -26.42
CA ASP A 129 9.98 11.86 -27.39
C ASP A 129 10.25 13.24 -26.77
N GLY A 130 10.43 13.30 -25.44
CA GLY A 130 10.70 14.51 -24.67
C GLY A 130 9.47 15.39 -24.42
N GLN A 131 8.31 15.05 -24.99
CA GLN A 131 7.08 15.82 -24.81
C GLN A 131 6.49 15.55 -23.43
N VAL A 132 6.08 16.63 -22.75
CA VAL A 132 5.37 16.55 -21.48
C VAL A 132 3.88 16.47 -21.76
N ARG A 133 3.21 15.50 -21.15
CA ARG A 133 1.79 15.24 -21.30
C ARG A 133 1.17 15.05 -19.94
N GLU A 134 -0.11 15.34 -19.85
CA GLU A 134 -0.89 15.04 -18.67
C GLU A 134 -2.06 14.14 -19.05
N HIS A 135 -2.35 13.14 -18.21
CA HIS A 135 -3.45 12.21 -18.44
C HIS A 135 -3.89 11.57 -17.12
N CYS A 136 -4.96 10.76 -17.14
CA CYS A 136 -5.47 10.02 -15.99
C CYS A 136 -5.62 8.53 -16.32
N THR A 137 -4.66 7.96 -17.06
CA THR A 137 -4.72 6.56 -17.49
C THR A 137 -4.32 5.66 -16.33
N GLY A 138 -5.23 4.81 -15.88
CA GLY A 138 -5.00 3.80 -14.85
C GLY A 138 -3.88 2.83 -15.22
N TRP A 139 -3.19 2.32 -14.20
CA TRP A 139 -2.15 1.31 -14.35
C TRP A 139 -2.77 -0.07 -14.64
N ASP A 140 -2.26 -0.76 -15.66
CA ASP A 140 -2.61 -2.16 -15.94
C ASP A 140 -1.37 -3.04 -15.78
N SER A 141 -1.30 -3.84 -14.72
CA SER A 141 -0.16 -4.72 -14.43
C SER A 141 0.07 -5.83 -15.46
N ARG A 142 -0.88 -6.10 -16.37
CA ARG A 142 -0.68 -7.06 -17.47
C ARG A 142 0.09 -6.47 -18.63
N ARG A 143 0.06 -5.14 -18.76
CA ARG A 143 0.60 -4.40 -19.90
C ARG A 143 1.76 -3.53 -19.48
N ASP A 144 1.56 -2.73 -18.44
CA ASP A 144 2.48 -1.70 -18.01
C ASP A 144 3.64 -2.34 -17.23
N ARG A 145 4.84 -1.79 -17.44
CA ARG A 145 6.07 -2.31 -16.84
C ARG A 145 6.82 -1.21 -16.10
N ILE A 146 7.38 -1.57 -14.96
CA ILE A 146 8.31 -0.70 -14.24
C ILE A 146 9.68 -0.85 -14.90
N VAL A 147 10.21 0.23 -15.48
CA VAL A 147 11.55 0.25 -16.08
C VAL A 147 12.58 0.62 -15.01
N ALA A 148 12.31 1.67 -14.24
CA ALA A 148 13.11 2.07 -13.09
C ALA A 148 12.24 2.79 -12.06
N GLN A 149 12.27 2.34 -10.81
CA GLN A 149 11.52 2.99 -9.74
C GLN A 149 12.33 4.14 -9.14
N ALA A 150 11.70 5.28 -8.88
CA ALA A 150 12.30 6.31 -8.05
C ALA A 150 12.48 5.79 -6.61
N PRO A 151 13.59 6.15 -5.92
CA PRO A 151 13.74 5.84 -4.51
C PRO A 151 12.57 6.45 -3.73
N ALA A 152 12.07 5.74 -2.72
CA ALA A 152 11.10 6.31 -1.79
C ALA A 152 11.71 7.49 -1.03
N ASP A 153 10.85 8.44 -0.62
CA ASP A 153 11.26 9.55 0.24
C ASP A 153 11.76 9.03 1.59
N VAL A 154 11.09 7.98 2.10
CA VAL A 154 11.47 7.28 3.33
C VAL A 154 11.44 5.77 3.11
N THR A 155 12.50 5.08 3.53
CA THR A 155 12.54 3.62 3.61
C THR A 155 12.67 3.21 5.07
N VAL A 156 11.71 2.44 5.57
CA VAL A 156 11.76 1.84 6.90
C VAL A 156 12.21 0.39 6.76
N VAL A 157 13.31 0.01 7.41
CA VAL A 157 13.88 -1.33 7.36
C VAL A 157 13.88 -1.93 8.76
N SER A 158 13.42 -3.17 8.90
CA SER A 158 13.58 -3.92 10.15
C SER A 158 14.56 -5.07 9.99
N ILE A 159 15.43 -5.23 10.99
CA ILE A 159 16.48 -6.26 11.02
C ILE A 159 16.60 -6.95 12.39
N GLY A 160 17.14 -8.16 12.38
CA GLY A 160 17.57 -8.94 13.52
C GLY A 160 19.10 -9.00 13.61
N ARG A 161 19.66 -8.55 14.74
CA ARG A 161 21.11 -8.55 14.98
C ARG A 161 21.72 -9.94 15.13
N LEU A 162 20.94 -10.96 15.48
CA LEU A 162 21.43 -12.35 15.60
C LEU A 162 21.79 -12.97 14.25
N HIS A 163 21.22 -12.47 13.15
CA HIS A 163 21.57 -12.87 11.78
C HIS A 163 22.85 -12.19 11.27
N ASP A 164 23.39 -11.23 12.01
CA ASP A 164 24.62 -10.48 11.64
C ASP A 164 25.91 -11.23 12.00
N GLU A 165 25.83 -12.33 12.76
CA GLU A 165 26.99 -13.02 13.37
C GLU A 165 27.66 -14.06 12.45
N ASP A 166 27.09 -14.37 11.27
CA ASP A 166 27.60 -15.50 10.47
C ASP A 166 28.74 -15.18 9.50
N GLN A 167 29.12 -13.92 9.20
CA GLN A 167 30.30 -13.63 8.33
C GLN A 167 30.97 -12.28 8.65
N ASP A 168 32.30 -12.20 8.48
CA ASP A 168 33.25 -11.09 8.77
C ASP A 168 32.91 -9.68 8.20
N GLN A 169 31.75 -9.51 7.57
CA GLN A 169 31.08 -8.24 7.29
C GLN A 169 29.59 -8.54 7.45
N GLY A 170 29.03 -8.24 8.63
CA GLY A 170 27.69 -8.68 8.99
C GLY A 170 26.65 -8.43 7.90
N GLU A 171 25.70 -9.36 7.71
CA GLU A 171 24.68 -9.39 6.65
C GLU A 171 23.97 -8.02 6.47
N TRP A 172 23.94 -7.20 7.52
CA TRP A 172 23.24 -5.90 7.55
C TRP A 172 24.14 -4.69 7.80
N ALA A 173 25.47 -4.85 7.79
CA ALA A 173 26.42 -3.75 8.03
C ALA A 173 26.26 -2.61 7.01
N ASP A 174 25.93 -2.95 5.76
CA ASP A 174 25.69 -2.00 4.68
C ASP A 174 24.39 -1.19 4.88
N VAL A 175 23.35 -1.80 5.44
CA VAL A 175 22.06 -1.15 5.73
C VAL A 175 22.23 -0.18 6.90
N LEU A 176 22.92 -0.59 7.97
CA LEU A 176 23.20 0.27 9.11
C LEU A 176 24.13 1.43 8.77
N GLN A 177 25.13 1.21 7.92
CA GLN A 177 26.01 2.30 7.44
C GLN A 177 25.25 3.34 6.61
N ARG A 178 24.16 2.94 5.95
CA ARG A 178 23.30 3.82 5.13
C ARG A 178 22.11 4.40 5.91
N ALA A 179 21.91 3.99 7.16
CA ALA A 179 20.81 4.46 7.97
C ALA A 179 20.96 5.96 8.27
N THR A 180 19.90 6.72 8.01
CA THR A 180 19.76 8.10 8.51
C THR A 180 19.41 8.09 9.99
N ILE A 181 18.54 7.16 10.40
CA ILE A 181 18.11 6.94 11.78
C ILE A 181 18.18 5.44 12.08
N ALA A 182 18.73 5.05 13.21
CA ALA A 182 18.75 3.65 13.67
C ALA A 182 18.23 3.54 15.10
N LEU A 183 17.27 2.65 15.33
CA LEU A 183 16.61 2.42 16.61
C LEU A 183 16.94 1.01 17.14
N ASP A 184 17.79 0.92 18.16
CA ASP A 184 18.05 -0.34 18.87
C ASP A 184 17.01 -0.61 19.95
N LEU A 185 16.27 -1.71 19.79
CA LEU A 185 15.16 -2.08 20.66
C LEU A 185 15.50 -3.22 21.63
N ARG A 186 16.77 -3.64 21.71
CA ARG A 186 17.17 -4.86 22.43
C ARG A 186 17.24 -4.65 23.94
N GLU A 187 17.93 -3.60 24.37
CA GLU A 187 18.29 -3.40 25.79
C GLU A 187 17.17 -2.78 26.61
N HIS A 188 16.49 -1.77 26.05
CA HIS A 188 15.56 -0.93 26.82
C HIS A 188 14.10 -1.37 26.73
N PHE A 189 13.74 -2.23 25.77
CA PHE A 189 12.36 -2.70 25.59
C PHE A 189 12.25 -4.19 25.84
N ARG A 190 11.21 -4.55 26.59
CA ARG A 190 10.95 -5.92 27.02
C ARG A 190 10.86 -6.86 25.82
N ASP A 191 11.46 -8.03 25.95
CA ASP A 191 11.39 -9.07 24.93
C ASP A 191 10.04 -9.81 25.00
N PRO A 192 9.26 -9.91 23.91
CA PRO A 192 8.03 -10.69 23.90
C PRO A 192 8.20 -12.15 24.32
N HIS A 193 9.36 -12.77 24.03
CA HIS A 193 9.67 -14.14 24.50
C HIS A 193 9.71 -14.26 26.04
N ALA A 194 10.03 -13.18 26.75
CA ALA A 194 10.04 -13.17 28.21
C ALA A 194 8.63 -13.03 28.82
N ILE A 195 7.62 -12.72 28.01
CA ILE A 195 6.22 -12.55 28.44
C ILE A 195 5.46 -13.87 28.30
N SER A 196 5.59 -14.54 27.15
CA SER A 196 5.01 -15.87 26.92
C SER A 196 5.85 -16.68 25.94
N ALA A 197 6.05 -17.96 26.25
CA ALA A 197 6.73 -18.91 25.38
C ALA A 197 5.95 -19.13 24.06
N ASP A 198 4.62 -18.96 24.08
CA ASP A 198 3.78 -19.16 22.89
C ASP A 198 4.06 -18.11 21.80
N LEU A 199 4.59 -16.93 22.18
CA LEU A 199 4.96 -15.87 21.23
C LEU A 199 6.23 -16.20 20.43
N ARG A 200 7.00 -17.20 20.84
CA ARG A 200 8.29 -17.55 20.22
C ARG A 200 8.16 -17.87 18.73
N HIS A 201 7.10 -18.59 18.37
CA HIS A 201 6.89 -19.07 17.00
C HIS A 201 6.06 -18.11 16.15
N LEU A 202 5.39 -17.14 16.78
CA LEU A 202 4.66 -16.08 16.09
C LEU A 202 5.62 -15.03 15.52
N THR A 203 5.08 -14.05 14.83
CA THR A 203 5.81 -12.94 14.21
C THR A 203 4.99 -11.66 14.26
N ALA A 204 5.53 -10.54 13.79
CA ALA A 204 4.77 -9.30 13.64
C ALA A 204 3.58 -9.39 12.64
N HIS A 205 3.43 -10.49 11.88
CA HIS A 205 2.19 -10.78 11.15
C HIS A 205 1.02 -11.07 12.08
N ASP A 206 1.29 -11.55 13.30
CA ASP A 206 0.29 -11.90 14.30
C ASP A 206 -0.07 -10.68 15.16
N GLN A 207 -1.37 -10.39 15.28
CA GLN A 207 -1.85 -9.22 16.04
C GLN A 207 -1.38 -9.26 17.51
N VAL A 208 -1.38 -10.44 18.13
CA VAL A 208 -0.95 -10.60 19.54
C VAL A 208 0.51 -10.19 19.77
N VAL A 209 1.39 -10.41 18.79
CA VAL A 209 2.78 -9.95 18.85
C VAL A 209 2.83 -8.43 18.74
N ARG A 210 2.06 -7.85 17.80
CA ARG A 210 2.00 -6.39 17.62
C ARG A 210 1.52 -5.72 18.90
N ASP A 211 0.43 -6.18 19.48
CA ASP A 211 -0.13 -5.65 20.73
C ASP A 211 0.89 -5.75 21.86
N THR A 212 1.51 -6.92 22.05
CA THR A 212 2.52 -7.15 23.09
C THR A 212 3.71 -6.18 22.97
N VAL A 213 4.21 -5.95 21.75
CA VAL A 213 5.30 -5.00 21.51
C VAL A 213 4.84 -3.57 21.78
N MET A 214 3.68 -3.17 21.26
CA MET A 214 3.20 -1.80 21.40
C MET A 214 2.85 -1.44 22.84
N ASP A 215 2.40 -2.41 23.64
CA ASP A 215 2.07 -2.23 25.07
C ASP A 215 3.31 -2.17 25.97
N THR A 216 4.51 -2.36 25.40
CA THR A 216 5.75 -2.09 26.13
C THR A 216 5.92 -0.58 26.35
N PRO A 217 6.03 -0.10 27.60
CA PRO A 217 6.18 1.33 27.88
C PRO A 217 7.37 1.95 27.13
N GLY A 218 7.18 3.15 26.58
CA GLY A 218 8.22 3.88 25.85
C GLY A 218 8.29 3.60 24.35
N VAL A 219 7.68 2.50 23.86
CA VAL A 219 7.73 2.15 22.42
C VAL A 219 7.00 3.18 21.58
N ARG A 220 5.80 3.59 21.99
CA ARG A 220 4.99 4.59 21.26
C ARG A 220 5.67 5.96 21.26
N GLU A 221 6.27 6.34 22.38
CA GLU A 221 7.00 7.60 22.54
C GLU A 221 8.24 7.66 21.66
N VAL A 222 9.03 6.58 21.59
CA VAL A 222 10.19 6.50 20.69
C VAL A 222 9.77 6.56 19.22
N LEU A 223 8.66 5.90 18.85
CA LEU A 223 8.12 5.97 17.49
C LEU A 223 7.66 7.38 17.12
N ALA A 224 6.93 8.07 18.01
CA ALA A 224 6.52 9.46 17.80
C ALA A 224 7.73 10.40 17.68
N ALA A 225 8.74 10.24 18.54
CA ALA A 225 9.98 11.02 18.46
C ALA A 225 10.77 10.73 17.17
N THR A 226 10.75 9.50 16.69
CA THR A 226 11.39 9.12 15.42
C THR A 226 10.66 9.75 14.23
N ALA A 227 9.33 9.77 14.24
CA ALA A 227 8.55 10.48 13.24
C ALA A 227 8.92 11.98 13.21
N LEU A 228 9.11 12.62 14.36
CA LEU A 228 9.60 14.00 14.43
C LEU A 228 11.02 14.16 13.86
N GLN A 229 11.93 13.21 14.09
CA GLN A 229 13.25 13.22 13.45
C GLN A 229 13.15 13.16 11.93
N VAL A 230 12.29 12.28 11.39
CA VAL A 230 12.01 12.20 9.95
C VAL A 230 11.52 13.54 9.41
N GLN A 231 10.59 14.21 10.11
CA GLN A 231 10.15 15.56 9.71
C GLN A 231 11.29 16.58 9.69
N GLY A 232 12.18 16.52 10.68
CA GLY A 232 13.35 17.38 10.74
C GLY A 232 14.25 17.22 9.52
N TYR A 233 14.54 15.98 9.10
CA TYR A 233 15.32 15.72 7.90
C TYR A 233 14.60 16.18 6.62
N LEU A 234 13.29 15.92 6.51
CA LEU A 234 12.49 16.35 5.35
C LEU A 234 12.36 17.88 5.23
N ALA A 235 12.49 18.61 6.33
CA ALA A 235 12.49 20.08 6.34
C ALA A 235 13.87 20.67 5.99
N GLY A 236 14.91 19.85 5.87
CA GLY A 236 16.25 20.27 5.53
C GLY A 236 16.36 20.87 4.12
N PRO A 237 17.44 21.62 3.82
CA PRO A 237 17.61 22.33 2.55
C PRO A 237 17.94 21.41 1.35
N LYS A 238 18.14 20.12 1.59
CA LYS A 238 18.44 19.12 0.56
C LYS A 238 17.35 18.06 0.55
N THR A 239 16.88 17.71 -0.64
CA THR A 239 16.02 16.56 -0.86
C THR A 239 16.91 15.32 -1.00
N ALA A 240 16.93 14.46 0.01
CA ALA A 240 17.62 13.18 -0.02
C ALA A 240 16.74 12.10 0.65
N PRO A 241 16.72 10.86 0.12
CA PRO A 241 16.00 9.76 0.74
C PRO A 241 16.44 9.50 2.18
N ILE A 242 15.48 9.23 3.06
CA ILE A 242 15.72 8.90 4.47
C ILE A 242 15.62 7.39 4.65
N THR A 243 16.60 6.78 5.30
CA THR A 243 16.52 5.37 5.73
C THR A 243 16.39 5.29 7.25
N VAL A 244 15.30 4.69 7.73
CA VAL A 244 15.10 4.41 9.15
C VAL A 244 15.23 2.91 9.39
N VAL A 245 16.12 2.51 10.28
CA VAL A 245 16.33 1.11 10.63
C VAL A 245 15.82 0.85 12.05
N THR A 246 14.90 -0.11 12.21
CA THR A 246 14.54 -0.67 13.50
C THR A 246 15.26 -1.99 13.68
N GLN A 247 15.85 -2.23 14.85
CA GLN A 247 16.61 -3.45 15.11
C GLN A 247 16.23 -4.07 16.45
N CYS A 248 16.12 -5.39 16.45
CA CYS A 248 16.02 -6.19 17.68
C CYS A 248 16.92 -7.43 17.56
N ALA A 249 16.79 -8.40 18.47
CA ALA A 249 17.63 -9.60 18.44
C ALA A 249 17.37 -10.44 17.18
N GLY A 250 16.14 -10.96 17.00
CA GLY A 250 15.79 -11.84 15.88
C GLY A 250 15.04 -11.16 14.72
N GLY A 251 14.71 -9.86 14.80
CA GLY A 251 14.03 -9.13 13.72
C GLY A 251 12.52 -9.41 13.54
N ARG A 252 12.02 -10.56 14.04
CA ARG A 252 10.64 -11.05 13.84
C ARG A 252 9.54 -10.34 14.64
N HIS A 253 9.90 -9.67 15.74
CA HIS A 253 8.95 -9.10 16.71
C HIS A 253 9.09 -7.58 16.82
N ARG A 254 9.88 -7.10 17.79
CA ARG A 254 10.05 -5.67 18.11
C ARG A 254 10.41 -4.84 16.88
N ALA A 255 11.43 -5.25 16.12
CA ALA A 255 11.87 -4.51 14.93
C ALA A 255 10.77 -4.44 13.87
N ALA A 256 10.21 -5.59 13.48
CA ALA A 256 9.16 -5.63 12.46
C ALA A 256 7.90 -4.84 12.87
N THR A 257 7.37 -5.04 14.08
CA THR A 257 6.19 -4.30 14.57
C THR A 257 6.43 -2.80 14.58
N THR A 258 7.57 -2.35 15.12
CA THR A 258 7.89 -0.91 15.18
C THR A 258 8.11 -0.31 13.78
N ALA A 259 8.65 -1.09 12.83
CA ALA A 259 8.78 -0.66 11.44
C ALA A 259 7.42 -0.51 10.74
N MET A 260 6.49 -1.44 10.95
CA MET A 260 5.12 -1.35 10.42
C MET A 260 4.40 -0.13 10.98
N ALA A 261 4.48 0.08 12.30
CA ALA A 261 3.89 1.22 12.98
C ALA A 261 4.47 2.55 12.49
N LEU A 262 5.81 2.64 12.37
CA LEU A 262 6.47 3.85 11.88
C LEU A 262 6.12 4.13 10.41
N ARG A 263 6.04 3.10 9.56
CA ARG A 263 5.62 3.27 8.17
C ARG A 263 4.21 3.85 8.11
N ALA A 264 3.27 3.36 8.90
CA ALA A 264 1.91 3.90 8.94
C ALA A 264 1.90 5.39 9.29
N VAL A 265 2.65 5.76 10.33
CA VAL A 265 2.80 7.17 10.74
C VAL A 265 3.38 8.04 9.64
N VAL A 266 4.53 7.65 9.08
CA VAL A 266 5.26 8.46 8.10
C VAL A 266 4.54 8.53 6.75
N ALA A 267 3.77 7.49 6.40
CA ALA A 267 2.89 7.50 5.23
C ALA A 267 1.67 8.40 5.39
N GLY A 268 1.41 8.94 6.59
CA GLY A 268 0.20 9.71 6.89
C GLY A 268 -1.06 8.85 6.96
N ASP A 269 -0.91 7.53 7.15
CA ASP A 269 -1.99 6.56 7.22
C ASP A 269 -2.58 6.57 8.64
N VAL A 270 -3.52 7.50 8.87
CA VAL A 270 -4.09 7.77 10.19
C VAL A 270 -4.86 6.58 10.76
N GLU A 271 -5.56 5.84 9.91
CA GLU A 271 -6.33 4.67 10.29
C GLU A 271 -5.41 3.53 10.73
N GLN A 272 -4.44 3.15 9.89
CA GLN A 272 -3.49 2.12 10.27
C GLN A 272 -2.65 2.55 11.49
N ALA A 273 -2.25 3.82 11.58
CA ALA A 273 -1.52 4.33 12.74
C ALA A 273 -2.35 4.28 14.03
N ALA A 274 -3.68 4.41 13.94
CA ALA A 274 -4.58 4.28 15.09
C ALA A 274 -4.54 2.88 15.72
N THR A 275 -4.36 1.83 14.90
CA THR A 275 -4.19 0.45 15.40
C THR A 275 -2.95 0.28 16.29
N TYR A 276 -1.97 1.18 16.17
CA TYR A 276 -0.76 1.24 16.98
C TYR A 276 -0.83 2.29 18.11
N GLY A 277 -1.92 3.05 18.22
CA GLY A 277 -2.06 4.17 19.15
C GLY A 277 -1.19 5.38 18.78
N LEU A 278 -0.95 5.60 17.48
CA LEU A 278 -0.07 6.66 16.96
C LEU A 278 -0.79 7.66 16.03
N THR A 279 -2.11 7.78 16.16
CA THR A 279 -2.97 8.66 15.34
C THR A 279 -2.43 10.09 15.26
N ASP A 280 -2.05 10.68 16.39
CA ASP A 280 -1.61 12.08 16.42
C ASP A 280 -0.25 12.29 15.74
N ALA A 281 0.63 11.30 15.79
CA ALA A 281 1.90 11.35 15.06
C ALA A 281 1.68 11.31 13.53
N ALA A 282 0.71 10.50 13.07
CA ALA A 282 0.41 10.35 11.65
C ALA A 282 -0.24 11.60 11.03
N LYS A 283 -1.06 12.35 11.78
CA LYS A 283 -1.72 13.58 11.30
C LYS A 283 -0.75 14.61 10.72
N ALA A 284 0.48 14.67 11.22
CA ALA A 284 1.47 15.62 10.74
C ALA A 284 2.08 15.24 9.37
N PHE A 285 1.76 14.05 8.83
CA PHE A 285 2.22 13.54 7.55
C PHE A 285 1.14 13.46 6.46
N THR A 286 -0.15 13.63 6.80
CA THR A 286 -1.28 13.44 5.87
C THR A 286 -1.19 14.30 4.60
N THR A 287 -0.65 15.51 4.70
CA THR A 287 -0.52 16.44 3.58
C THR A 287 0.81 16.34 2.83
N ARG A 288 1.72 15.47 3.26
CA ARG A 288 3.08 15.37 2.69
C ARG A 288 3.13 14.54 1.41
N GLY A 289 2.20 13.60 1.23
CA GLY A 289 2.15 12.74 0.04
C GLY A 289 3.40 11.90 -0.22
N LEU A 290 4.14 11.55 0.85
CA LEU A 290 5.43 10.85 0.77
C LEU A 290 5.27 9.44 0.21
N SER A 291 6.23 9.02 -0.61
CA SER A 291 6.43 7.60 -0.88
C SER A 291 7.21 6.98 0.26
N VAL A 292 6.63 5.96 0.90
CA VAL A 292 7.26 5.24 2.02
C VAL A 292 7.37 3.75 1.72
N ASP A 293 8.59 3.23 1.72
CA ASP A 293 8.88 1.80 1.58
C ASP A 293 9.05 1.14 2.95
N LEU A 294 8.62 -0.12 3.06
CA LEU A 294 8.81 -0.97 4.23
C LEU A 294 9.50 -2.26 3.82
N VAL A 295 10.62 -2.57 4.47
CA VAL A 295 11.41 -3.76 4.20
C VAL A 295 11.63 -4.54 5.49
N HIS A 296 11.17 -5.77 5.51
CA HIS A 296 11.49 -6.72 6.56
C HIS A 296 12.58 -7.66 6.09
N ARG A 297 13.72 -7.70 6.79
CA ARG A 297 14.83 -8.59 6.42
C ARG A 297 14.74 -9.97 7.04
N ASP A 298 14.19 -10.04 8.25
CA ASP A 298 14.20 -11.27 9.05
C ASP A 298 12.80 -11.69 9.54
N LEU A 299 11.73 -10.97 9.16
CA LEU A 299 10.37 -11.25 9.63
C LEU A 299 9.91 -12.68 9.27
N ASP A 300 10.21 -13.11 8.04
CA ASP A 300 9.82 -14.43 7.52
C ASP A 300 10.93 -15.48 7.68
N LYS A 301 12.03 -15.16 8.38
CA LYS A 301 13.08 -16.13 8.70
C LYS A 301 12.64 -17.04 9.86
N ASP A 302 13.22 -18.23 9.89
CA ASP A 302 13.02 -19.18 10.98
C ASP A 302 13.48 -18.61 12.33
N VAL A 303 12.90 -19.14 13.41
CA VAL A 303 13.33 -18.82 14.78
C VAL A 303 14.78 -19.26 14.94
N VAL A 304 15.66 -18.34 15.33
CA VAL A 304 17.03 -18.68 15.73
C VAL A 304 16.99 -19.30 17.13
N ASP A 305 17.24 -20.60 17.22
CA ASP A 305 17.46 -21.31 18.47
C ASP A 305 18.91 -21.04 18.95
N ARG A 306 19.06 -20.18 19.96
CA ARG A 306 20.32 -19.94 20.69
C ARG A 306 20.09 -20.05 22.19
#